data_AF-A0AAV9H747-F1
#
_entry.id   AF-A0AAV9H747-F1
#
_cell.length_a   1.000
_cell.length_b   1.000
_cell.length_c   1.000
_cell.angle_alpha   90.00
_cell.angle_beta   90.00
_cell.angle_gamma   90.00
#
_symmetry.space_group_name_H-M   'P 1'
#
loop_
_entity.id
_entity.type
_entity.pdbx_description
1 polymer ?
#
loop_
_entity_poly.entity_id
_entity_poly.type
_entity_poly.pdbx_seq_one_letter_code
_entity_poly.pdbx_strand_id
1 'polypeptide(L)'
;MAALDDVLYKLNPWQKDPSQPPPTPPLQASTAYLLVSLYALLYFIPFYLSPLTRPSPTLSRDDPSAIRARIRSVTISTLLCLIATYLILTYFSRSPITPSHAFHLLGFYPLSLYPALKSLFLTSLLFLGPLYSYFIIDEGYQPWLSLEPLKDCWTTWQYWRNYVV
;
A
#
# COMPACT_ATOMS: atom_id res chain seq x y z
N MET A 1 16.74 -5.39 27.68
CA MET A 1 16.29 -5.07 26.30
C MET A 1 16.51 -6.24 25.34
N ALA A 2 17.67 -6.92 25.36
CA ALA A 2 17.95 -8.09 24.50
C ALA A 2 16.89 -9.21 24.52
N ALA A 3 16.32 -9.57 25.67
CA ALA A 3 15.29 -10.61 25.75
C ALA A 3 13.96 -10.21 25.09
N LEU A 4 13.64 -8.92 25.09
CA LEU A 4 12.42 -8.40 24.46
C LEU A 4 12.63 -8.37 22.93
N ASP A 5 13.82 -7.95 22.48
CA ASP A 5 14.19 -7.99 21.07
C ASP A 5 14.20 -9.42 20.51
N ASP A 6 14.62 -10.43 21.29
CA ASP A 6 14.59 -11.85 20.88
C ASP A 6 13.17 -12.44 20.81
N VAL A 7 12.28 -12.04 21.72
CA VAL A 7 10.86 -12.43 21.66
C VAL A 7 10.19 -11.76 20.46
N LEU A 8 10.50 -10.49 20.21
CA LEU A 8 10.01 -9.75 19.05
C LEU A 8 10.59 -10.29 17.73
N TYR A 9 11.83 -10.77 17.75
CA TYR A 9 12.47 -11.46 16.64
C TYR A 9 11.67 -12.71 16.25
N LYS A 10 11.26 -13.53 17.24
CA LYS A 10 10.44 -14.73 17.02
C LYS A 10 9.01 -14.46 16.58
N LEU A 11 8.48 -13.27 16.87
CA LEU A 11 7.12 -12.86 16.51
C LEU A 11 7.02 -12.27 15.10
N ASN A 12 8.14 -11.98 14.43
CA ASN A 12 8.10 -11.45 13.07
C ASN A 12 8.14 -12.58 12.02
N PRO A 13 7.01 -12.85 11.33
CA PRO A 13 6.94 -13.93 10.34
C PRO A 13 7.77 -13.67 9.08
N TRP A 14 8.26 -12.45 8.88
CA TRP A 14 9.02 -12.05 7.68
C TRP A 14 10.54 -12.07 7.88
N GLN A 15 11.00 -12.38 9.09
CA GLN A 15 12.41 -12.33 9.43
C GLN A 15 13.10 -13.61 8.92
N LYS A 16 14.02 -13.46 7.97
CA LYS A 16 14.79 -14.59 7.42
C LYS A 16 15.91 -14.94 8.39
N ASP A 17 16.04 -16.22 8.70
CA ASP A 17 17.13 -16.74 9.53
C ASP A 17 18.46 -16.46 8.82
N PRO A 18 19.40 -15.70 9.43
CA PRO A 18 20.66 -15.32 8.79
C PRO A 18 21.55 -16.52 8.44
N SER A 19 21.25 -17.70 8.99
CA SER A 19 21.96 -18.95 8.69
C SER A 19 21.50 -19.66 7.41
N GLN A 20 20.35 -19.28 6.82
CA GLN A 20 19.84 -19.93 5.61
C GLN A 20 20.38 -19.27 4.34
N PRO A 21 20.83 -20.06 3.34
CA PRO A 21 21.22 -19.52 2.04
C PRO A 21 20.02 -18.80 1.39
N PRO A 22 20.24 -17.71 0.65
CA PRO A 22 19.16 -16.96 0.03
C PRO A 22 18.35 -17.89 -0.89
N PRO A 23 17.01 -17.87 -0.80
CA PRO A 23 16.18 -18.72 -1.65
C PRO A 23 16.44 -18.37 -3.12
N THR A 24 16.48 -19.40 -3.97
CA THR A 24 16.61 -19.20 -5.41
C THR A 24 15.45 -18.34 -5.91
N PRO A 25 15.71 -17.24 -6.64
CA PRO A 25 14.65 -16.35 -7.08
C PRO A 25 13.69 -17.11 -8.01
N PRO A 26 12.36 -16.98 -7.82
CA PRO A 26 11.38 -17.68 -8.63
C PRO A 26 11.36 -17.21 -10.09
N LEU A 27 11.89 -16.01 -10.35
CA LEU A 27 11.90 -15.35 -11.65
C LEU A 27 13.32 -14.95 -12.05
N GLN A 28 13.60 -15.01 -13.35
CA GLN A 28 14.84 -14.49 -13.92
C GLN A 28 14.84 -12.95 -13.89
N ALA A 29 16.01 -12.35 -13.65
CA ALA A 29 16.14 -10.90 -13.51
C ALA A 29 15.66 -10.12 -14.76
N SER A 30 15.96 -10.62 -15.97
CA SER A 30 15.50 -10.00 -17.22
C SER A 30 13.96 -9.92 -17.31
N THR A 31 13.28 -11.00 -16.97
CA THR A 31 11.82 -11.06 -16.91
C THR A 31 11.27 -10.10 -15.87
N ALA A 32 11.93 -9.99 -14.71
CA ALA A 32 11.53 -9.06 -13.66
C ALA A 32 11.65 -7.59 -14.12
N TYR A 33 12.75 -7.20 -14.76
CA TYR A 33 12.91 -5.84 -15.29
C TYR A 33 11.87 -5.49 -16.35
N LEU A 34 11.56 -6.43 -17.24
CA LEU A 34 10.52 -6.25 -18.25
C LEU A 34 9.15 -6.08 -17.58
N LEU A 35 8.79 -6.93 -16.62
CA LEU A 35 7.52 -6.84 -15.90
C LEU A 35 7.36 -5.53 -15.16
N VAL A 36 8.39 -5.08 -14.42
CA VAL A 36 8.36 -3.79 -13.72
C VAL A 36 8.15 -2.64 -14.70
N SER A 37 8.84 -2.67 -15.85
CA SER A 37 8.68 -1.64 -16.89
C SER A 37 7.26 -1.65 -17.48
N LEU A 38 6.71 -2.82 -17.77
CA LEU A 38 5.34 -2.95 -18.28
C LEU A 38 4.30 -2.51 -17.25
N TYR A 39 4.47 -2.85 -15.98
CA TYR A 39 3.57 -2.44 -14.90
C TYR A 39 3.63 -0.94 -14.66
N ALA A 40 4.81 -0.33 -14.73
CA ALA A 40 4.95 1.12 -14.67
C ALA A 40 4.18 1.79 -15.83
N LEU A 41 4.33 1.28 -17.06
CA LEU A 41 3.59 1.80 -18.21
C LEU A 41 2.08 1.60 -18.07
N LEU A 42 1.63 0.42 -17.63
CA LEU A 42 0.21 0.12 -17.39
C LEU A 42 -0.40 1.03 -16.31
N TYR A 43 0.42 1.45 -15.34
CA TYR A 43 0.01 2.42 -14.33
C TYR A 43 -0.07 3.84 -14.90
N PHE A 44 0.96 4.31 -15.63
CA PHE A 44 1.03 5.69 -16.09
C PHE A 44 0.14 6.00 -17.29
N ILE A 45 0.10 5.12 -18.30
CA ILE A 45 -0.59 5.37 -19.59
C ILE A 45 -2.05 5.80 -19.40
N PRO A 46 -2.87 5.14 -18.56
CA PRO A 46 -4.27 5.52 -18.38
C PRO A 46 -4.46 6.97 -17.89
N PHE A 47 -3.52 7.51 -17.10
CA PHE A 47 -3.58 8.91 -16.65
C PHE A 47 -3.37 9.93 -17.77
N TYR A 48 -2.58 9.58 -18.78
CA TYR A 48 -2.31 10.46 -19.91
C TYR A 48 -3.34 10.33 -21.03
N LEU A 49 -3.96 9.15 -21.17
CA LEU A 49 -5.00 8.91 -22.17
C LEU A 49 -6.37 9.46 -21.76
N SER A 50 -6.70 9.46 -20.46
CA SER A 50 -8.01 9.95 -20.02
C SER A 50 -8.03 11.49 -19.95
N PRO A 51 -9.00 12.14 -20.63
CA PRO A 51 -9.12 13.61 -20.62
C PRO A 51 -9.47 14.16 -19.22
N LEU A 52 -10.06 13.33 -18.35
CA LEU A 52 -10.40 13.69 -16.98
C LEU A 52 -9.22 13.61 -16.00
N THR A 53 -8.12 12.96 -16.41
CA THR A 53 -6.93 12.82 -15.57
C THR A 53 -5.75 13.62 -16.09
N ARG A 54 -5.75 13.95 -17.39
CA ARG A 54 -4.73 14.77 -18.04
C ARG A 54 -4.69 16.18 -17.42
N PRO A 55 -3.51 16.71 -17.09
CA PRO A 55 -3.38 18.10 -16.65
C PRO A 55 -3.91 19.06 -17.73
N SER A 56 -4.95 19.84 -17.38
CA SER A 56 -5.53 20.86 -18.24
C SER A 56 -5.71 22.15 -17.45
N PRO A 57 -5.46 23.34 -18.03
CA PRO A 57 -5.70 24.63 -17.36
C PRO A 57 -7.17 24.84 -16.97
N THR A 58 -8.09 24.16 -17.63
CA THR A 58 -9.55 24.29 -17.43
C THR A 58 -10.12 23.32 -16.39
N LEU A 59 -9.34 22.33 -15.94
CA LEU A 59 -9.82 21.29 -15.03
C LEU A 59 -9.31 21.55 -13.62
N SER A 60 -10.23 21.83 -12.70
CA SER A 60 -9.89 21.98 -11.28
C SER A 60 -9.44 20.64 -10.69
N ARG A 61 -8.37 20.67 -9.88
CA ARG A 61 -7.84 19.50 -9.18
C ARG A 61 -8.86 18.84 -8.25
N ASP A 62 -9.77 19.64 -7.71
CA ASP A 62 -10.75 19.22 -6.70
C ASP A 62 -12.12 18.87 -7.31
N ASP A 63 -12.20 18.76 -8.65
CA ASP A 63 -13.37 18.23 -9.32
C ASP A 63 -13.57 16.74 -8.96
N PRO A 64 -14.72 16.36 -8.38
CA PRO A 64 -14.96 14.99 -7.94
C PRO A 64 -14.97 13.98 -9.10
N SER A 65 -15.25 14.42 -10.34
CA SER A 65 -15.15 13.55 -11.53
C SER A 65 -13.70 13.20 -11.87
N ALA A 66 -12.78 14.16 -11.77
CA ALA A 66 -11.35 13.95 -11.97
C ALA A 66 -10.77 13.02 -10.90
N ILE A 67 -11.15 13.22 -9.63
CA ILE A 67 -10.73 12.36 -8.51
C ILE A 67 -11.20 10.91 -8.74
N ARG A 68 -12.47 10.70 -9.07
CA ARG A 68 -13.01 9.36 -9.37
C ARG A 68 -12.31 8.69 -10.54
N ALA A 69 -12.00 9.44 -11.60
CA ALA A 69 -11.30 8.92 -12.77
C ALA A 69 -9.88 8.44 -12.41
N ARG A 70 -9.14 9.21 -11.59
CA ARG A 70 -7.81 8.83 -11.09
C ARG A 70 -7.87 7.57 -10.24
N ILE A 71 -8.79 7.51 -9.28
CA ILE A 71 -8.95 6.34 -8.40
C ILE A 71 -9.28 5.10 -9.23
N ARG A 72 -10.24 5.18 -10.15
CA ARG A 72 -10.57 4.06 -11.04
C ARG A 72 -9.37 3.59 -11.85
N SER A 73 -8.61 4.53 -12.41
CA SER A 73 -7.38 4.24 -13.14
C SER A 73 -6.36 3.49 -12.28
N VAL A 74 -6.04 4.02 -11.09
CA VAL A 74 -5.11 3.38 -10.13
C VAL A 74 -5.59 1.99 -9.76
N THR A 75 -6.86 1.85 -9.36
CA THR A 75 -7.43 0.59 -8.90
C THR A 75 -7.42 -0.45 -10.00
N ILE A 76 -7.82 -0.10 -11.22
CA ILE A 76 -7.83 -1.04 -12.36
C ILE A 76 -6.40 -1.47 -12.70
N SER A 77 -5.45 -0.54 -12.83
CA SER A 77 -4.05 -0.90 -13.15
C SER A 77 -3.44 -1.77 -12.05
N THR A 78 -3.69 -1.44 -10.78
CA THR A 78 -3.19 -2.22 -9.63
C THR A 78 -3.81 -3.60 -9.58
N LEU A 79 -5.13 -3.72 -9.81
CA LEU A 79 -5.82 -5.00 -9.86
C LEU A 79 -5.30 -5.87 -11.02
N LEU A 80 -5.08 -5.30 -12.20
CA LEU A 80 -4.51 -6.00 -13.35
C LEU A 80 -3.09 -6.48 -13.05
N CYS A 81 -2.23 -5.62 -12.48
CA CYS A 81 -0.88 -5.99 -12.06
C CYS A 81 -0.92 -7.12 -11.01
N LEU A 82 -1.85 -7.06 -10.06
CA LEU A 82 -2.01 -8.06 -9.01
C LEU A 82 -2.42 -9.42 -9.60
N ILE A 83 -3.45 -9.44 -10.46
CA ILE A 83 -3.92 -10.64 -11.14
C ILE A 83 -2.79 -11.22 -12.00
N ALA A 84 -2.10 -10.39 -12.79
CA ALA A 84 -0.99 -10.83 -13.62
C ALA A 84 0.14 -11.44 -12.78
N THR A 85 0.52 -10.79 -11.68
CA THR A 85 1.57 -11.29 -10.77
C THR A 85 1.15 -12.61 -10.13
N TYR A 86 -0.10 -12.73 -9.70
CA TYR A 86 -0.64 -13.97 -9.13
C TYR A 86 -0.60 -15.13 -10.14
N LEU A 87 -1.03 -14.88 -11.39
CA LEU A 87 -0.99 -15.88 -12.46
C LEU A 87 0.44 -16.30 -12.81
N ILE A 88 1.37 -15.34 -12.82
CA ILE A 88 2.80 -15.63 -13.07
C ILE A 88 3.36 -16.54 -11.98
N LEU A 89 3.07 -16.25 -10.70
CA LEU A 89 3.55 -17.03 -9.56
C LEU A 89 2.96 -18.44 -9.49
N THR A 90 1.69 -18.60 -9.87
CA THR A 90 0.96 -19.88 -9.76
C THR A 90 1.08 -20.77 -10.98
N TYR A 91 1.13 -20.21 -12.20
CA TYR A 91 1.06 -21.00 -13.44
C TYR A 91 2.32 -20.92 -14.31
N PHE A 92 2.99 -19.77 -14.38
CA PHE A 92 4.09 -19.55 -15.32
C PHE A 92 5.49 -19.64 -14.69
N SER A 93 5.55 -19.82 -13.37
CA SER A 93 6.82 -19.99 -12.66
C SER A 93 7.40 -21.38 -12.89
N ARG A 94 8.73 -21.49 -12.93
CA ARG A 94 9.45 -22.78 -13.13
C ARG A 94 9.06 -23.86 -12.11
N SER A 95 8.61 -23.43 -10.93
CA SER A 95 8.02 -24.28 -9.91
C SER A 95 6.72 -23.63 -9.45
N PRO A 96 5.56 -24.08 -9.96
CA PRO A 96 4.25 -23.61 -9.53
C PRO A 96 4.12 -23.61 -8.02
N ILE A 97 3.81 -22.46 -7.44
CA ILE A 97 3.70 -22.28 -5.99
C ILE A 97 2.25 -22.49 -5.56
N THR A 98 2.03 -23.12 -4.41
CA THR A 98 0.69 -23.26 -3.82
C THR A 98 0.01 -21.89 -3.65
N PRO A 99 -1.31 -21.76 -3.91
CA PRO A 99 -2.02 -20.48 -3.79
C PRO A 99 -1.79 -19.75 -2.47
N SER A 100 -1.75 -20.49 -1.35
CA SER A 100 -1.45 -19.93 -0.02
C SER A 100 -0.08 -19.24 0.04
N HIS A 101 0.95 -19.86 -0.54
CA HIS A 101 2.30 -19.31 -0.56
C HIS A 101 2.43 -18.17 -1.60
N ALA A 102 1.60 -18.16 -2.65
CA ALA A 102 1.49 -17.01 -3.54
C ALA A 102 0.89 -15.78 -2.83
N PHE A 103 -0.17 -15.95 -2.02
CA PHE A 103 -0.70 -14.87 -1.19
C PHE A 103 0.31 -14.36 -0.16
N HIS A 104 1.16 -15.25 0.35
CA HIS A 104 2.26 -14.88 1.22
C HIS A 104 3.30 -14.02 0.49
N LEU A 105 3.71 -14.40 -0.72
CA LEU A 105 4.64 -13.62 -1.52
C LEU A 105 4.07 -12.27 -1.98
N LEU A 106 2.76 -12.19 -2.19
CA LEU A 106 2.05 -10.93 -2.49
C LEU A 106 1.93 -10.00 -1.27
N GLY A 107 2.31 -10.47 -0.07
CA GLY A 107 2.27 -9.66 1.17
C GLY A 107 0.89 -9.57 1.81
N PHE A 108 -0.10 -10.34 1.34
CA PHE A 108 -1.44 -10.34 1.96
C PHE A 108 -1.48 -11.06 3.30
N TYR A 109 -0.58 -12.02 3.52
CA TYR A 109 -0.59 -12.85 4.71
C TYR A 109 0.82 -13.36 5.03
N PRO A 110 1.30 -13.30 6.28
CA PRO A 110 0.70 -12.69 7.46
C PRO A 110 1.00 -11.18 7.57
N LEU A 111 0.00 -10.36 7.90
CA LEU A 111 0.22 -8.93 8.13
C LEU A 111 1.09 -8.72 9.38
N SER A 112 2.23 -8.06 9.23
CA SER A 112 3.10 -7.72 10.37
C SER A 112 2.58 -6.47 11.09
N LEU A 113 1.55 -6.66 11.92
CA LEU A 113 0.96 -5.55 12.70
C LEU A 113 1.95 -4.93 13.68
N TYR A 114 2.87 -5.73 14.22
CA TYR A 114 3.82 -5.26 15.23
C TYR A 114 4.82 -4.22 14.68
N PRO A 115 5.56 -4.48 13.58
CA PRO A 115 6.39 -3.46 12.94
C PRO A 115 5.60 -2.20 12.53
N ALA A 116 4.36 -2.38 12.05
CA ALA A 116 3.49 -1.26 11.67
C ALA A 116 3.11 -0.39 12.88
N LEU A 117 2.80 -1.01 14.03
CA LEU A 117 2.48 -0.28 15.25
C LEU A 117 3.72 0.45 15.80
N LYS A 118 4.90 -0.18 15.70
CA LYS A 118 6.17 0.46 16.11
C LYS A 118 6.49 1.70 15.27
N SER A 119 6.31 1.62 13.95
CA SER A 119 6.53 2.77 13.06
C SER A 119 5.48 3.86 13.26
N LEU A 120 4.22 3.49 13.47
CA LEU A 120 3.16 4.43 13.84
C LEU A 120 3.49 5.15 15.15
N PHE A 121 3.85 4.41 16.19
CA PHE A 121 4.20 4.98 17.49
C PHE A 121 5.39 5.94 17.40
N LEU A 122 6.44 5.58 16.67
CA LEU A 122 7.57 6.45 16.42
C LEU A 122 7.15 7.74 15.69
N THR A 123 6.27 7.62 14.69
CA THR A 123 5.73 8.75 13.96
C THR A 123 4.89 9.64 14.87
N SER A 124 4.03 9.07 15.72
CA SER A 124 3.26 9.82 16.71
C SER A 124 4.14 10.57 17.70
N LEU A 125 5.25 9.98 18.14
CA LEU A 125 6.22 10.68 19.00
C LEU A 125 6.90 11.85 18.28
N LEU A 126 7.26 11.68 17.00
CA LEU A 126 7.87 12.74 16.21
C LEU A 126 6.92 13.94 16.01
N PHE A 127 5.62 13.66 15.90
CA PHE A 127 4.57 14.66 15.71
C PHE A 127 3.77 14.93 16.99
N LEU A 128 4.36 14.69 18.16
CA LEU A 128 3.64 14.81 19.44
C LEU A 128 3.14 16.24 19.70
N GLY A 129 3.90 17.26 19.29
CA GLY A 129 3.49 18.66 19.42
C GLY A 129 2.21 18.98 18.64
N PRO A 130 2.19 18.80 17.30
CA PRO A 130 0.97 18.96 16.52
C PRO A 130 -0.19 18.09 16.97
N LEU A 131 0.07 16.84 17.38
CA LEU A 131 -0.95 15.94 17.91
C LEU A 131 -1.55 16.46 19.22
N TYR A 132 -0.72 17.00 20.12
CA TYR A 132 -1.19 17.62 21.35
C TYR A 132 -2.09 18.82 21.06
N SER A 133 -1.68 19.71 20.14
CA SER A 133 -2.51 20.85 19.77
C SER A 133 -3.87 20.42 19.22
N TYR A 134 -3.88 19.51 18.25
CA TYR A 134 -5.12 19.06 17.63
C TYR A 134 -6.02 18.28 18.60
N PHE A 135 -5.48 17.32 19.35
CA PHE A 135 -6.30 16.47 20.21
C PHE A 135 -6.72 17.16 21.50
N ILE A 136 -5.86 17.98 22.12
CA ILE A 136 -6.13 18.54 23.45
C ILE A 136 -6.58 19.99 23.37
N ILE A 137 -5.94 20.84 22.56
CA ILE A 137 -6.28 22.26 22.48
C ILE A 137 -7.54 22.47 21.64
N ASP A 138 -7.60 21.84 20.46
CA ASP A 138 -8.72 22.01 19.52
C ASP A 138 -9.89 21.03 19.80
N GLU A 139 -9.83 20.30 20.92
CA GLU A 139 -10.80 19.26 21.31
C GLU A 139 -11.07 18.22 20.21
N GLY A 140 -10.08 17.99 19.34
CA GLY A 140 -10.19 17.13 18.18
C GLY A 140 -10.57 15.69 18.52
N TYR A 141 -10.38 15.20 19.75
CA TYR A 141 -10.78 13.86 20.17
C TYR A 141 -12.30 13.61 20.11
N GLN A 142 -13.13 14.65 20.26
CA GLN A 142 -14.60 14.53 20.29
C GLN A 142 -15.17 13.88 19.00
N PRO A 143 -14.88 14.38 17.78
CA PRO A 143 -15.33 13.74 16.54
C PRO A 143 -14.69 12.35 16.30
N TRP A 144 -13.52 12.06 16.89
CA TRP A 144 -12.93 10.71 16.79
C TRP A 144 -13.71 9.67 17.61
N LEU A 145 -14.44 10.05 18.66
CA LEU A 145 -15.28 9.14 19.44
C LEU A 145 -16.47 8.61 18.62
N SER A 146 -17.02 9.43 17.73
CA SER A 146 -18.08 9.04 16.78
C SER A 146 -17.54 8.45 15.48
N LEU A 147 -16.20 8.35 15.34
CA LEU A 147 -15.50 7.98 14.11
C LEU A 147 -15.90 8.83 12.90
N GLU A 148 -16.35 10.06 13.14
CA GLU A 148 -16.79 10.99 12.10
C GLU A 148 -15.69 11.31 11.08
N PRO A 149 -14.41 11.54 11.47
CA PRO A 149 -13.33 11.74 10.52
C PRO A 149 -13.11 10.55 9.57
N LEU A 150 -13.29 9.32 10.06
CA LEU A 150 -13.19 8.11 9.22
C LEU A 150 -14.34 8.03 8.24
N LYS A 151 -15.56 8.35 8.70
CA LYS A 151 -16.74 8.42 7.85
C LYS A 151 -16.55 9.49 6.77
N ASP A 152 -16.05 10.66 7.12
CA ASP A 152 -15.79 11.77 6.20
C ASP A 152 -14.71 11.44 5.18
N CYS A 153 -13.68 10.68 5.58
CA CYS A 153 -12.69 10.14 4.66
C CYS A 153 -13.31 9.20 3.62
N TRP A 154 -14.35 8.44 3.97
CA TRP A 154 -15.04 7.54 3.04
C TRP A 154 -16.14 8.22 2.21
N THR A 155 -16.81 9.23 2.74
CA THR A 155 -17.91 9.93 2.05
C THR A 155 -17.42 11.04 1.12
N THR A 156 -16.32 11.69 1.48
CA THR A 156 -15.82 12.87 0.76
C THR A 156 -14.64 12.51 -0.13
N TRP A 157 -14.85 12.62 -1.45
CA TRP A 157 -13.82 12.32 -2.46
C TRP A 157 -12.52 13.10 -2.28
N GLN A 158 -12.57 14.33 -1.75
CA GLN A 158 -11.39 15.17 -1.53
C GLN A 158 -10.45 14.58 -0.47
N TYR A 159 -10.99 14.06 0.63
CA TYR A 159 -10.22 13.39 1.67
C TYR A 159 -9.76 12.00 1.22
N TRP A 160 -10.66 11.24 0.59
CA TRP A 160 -10.37 9.91 0.07
C TRP A 160 -9.18 9.90 -0.91
N ARG A 161 -9.05 10.94 -1.74
CA ARG A 161 -7.94 11.08 -2.70
C ARG A 161 -6.57 10.93 -2.03
N ASN A 162 -6.38 11.49 -0.83
CA ASN A 162 -5.07 11.53 -0.17
C ASN A 162 -4.57 10.14 0.27
N TYR A 163 -5.46 9.15 0.37
CA TYR A 163 -5.09 7.79 0.78
C TYR A 163 -4.87 6.86 -0.41
N VAL A 164 -5.47 7.16 -1.57
CA VAL A 164 -5.51 6.25 -2.72
C VAL A 164 -4.63 6.73 -3.89
N VAL A 165 -4.42 8.04 -4.03
CA VAL A 165 -3.68 8.67 -5.13
C VAL A 165 -2.48 9.42 -4.57
#